data_AF-A0A7C5DFJ2-F1
#
_entry.id   AF-A0A7C5DFJ2-F1
#
_cell.length_a   1.000
_cell.length_b   1.000
_cell.length_c   1.000
_cell.angle_alpha   90.00
_cell.angle_beta   90.00
_cell.angle_gamma   90.00
#
_symmetry.space_group_name_H-M   'P 1'
#
loop_
_entity.id
_entity.type
_entity.pdbx_description
1 polymer ?
#
loop_
_entity_poly.entity_id
_entity_poly.type
_entity_poly.pdbx_seq_one_letter_code
_entity_poly.pdbx_strand_id
1 'polypeptide(L)'
;MAEIKEIVEKSKKVLEELEERVEDATEGMSEEAKETWSEIRSNFTAIGEKLKNALNMEEKKEDLASKLEVIEAKEKLVKIKEGAEAFTDKVAQKTEEEIDMAALRAHLAKEEAEELWEEKRKELSRAYQEKEYEVKKMAKEAAEEVETFFENLLNSFKEKKA
;
A
#
# COMPACT_ATOMS: atom_id res chain seq x y z
N MET A 1 1.32 -4.04 18.25
CA MET A 1 2.61 -4.72 18.00
C MET A 1 2.47 -6.00 17.18
N ALA A 2 1.54 -6.93 17.50
CA ALA A 2 1.25 -8.07 16.62
C ALA A 2 0.74 -7.62 15.22
N GLU A 3 -0.04 -6.54 15.20
CA GLU A 3 -0.68 -5.97 14.00
C GLU A 3 0.34 -5.55 12.91
N ILE A 4 1.39 -4.77 13.21
CA ILE A 4 2.32 -4.30 12.15
C ILE A 4 3.08 -5.45 11.48
N LYS A 5 3.52 -6.44 12.27
CA LYS A 5 4.21 -7.62 11.72
C LYS A 5 3.29 -8.43 10.82
N GLU A 6 2.04 -8.62 11.24
CA GLU A 6 1.03 -9.29 10.45
C GLU A 6 0.72 -8.52 9.16
N ILE A 7 0.65 -7.19 9.20
CA ILE A 7 0.49 -6.34 8.01
C ILE A 7 1.68 -6.51 7.05
N VAL A 8 2.93 -6.57 7.52
CA VAL A 8 4.12 -6.82 6.68
C VAL A 8 4.05 -8.18 5.99
N GLU A 9 3.64 -9.21 6.72
CA GLU A 9 3.55 -10.57 6.18
C GLU A 9 2.39 -10.66 5.16
N LYS A 10 1.23 -10.11 5.49
CA LYS A 10 0.09 -9.99 4.58
C LYS A 10 0.48 -9.22 3.32
N SER A 11 1.12 -8.06 3.44
CA SER A 11 1.50 -7.21 2.30
C SER A 11 2.43 -7.91 1.31
N LYS A 12 3.41 -8.66 1.82
CA LYS A 12 4.33 -9.43 0.98
C LYS A 12 3.61 -10.52 0.20
N LYS A 13 2.74 -11.26 0.89
CA LYS A 13 1.95 -12.32 0.27
C LYS A 13 1.04 -11.76 -0.84
N VAL A 14 0.42 -10.61 -0.59
CA VAL A 14 -0.42 -9.94 -1.61
C VAL A 14 0.41 -9.57 -2.83
N LEU A 15 1.61 -9.01 -2.62
CA LEU A 15 2.49 -8.61 -3.70
C LEU A 15 2.95 -9.81 -4.53
N GLU A 16 3.34 -10.91 -3.88
CA GLU A 16 3.70 -12.16 -4.55
C GLU A 16 2.54 -12.70 -5.40
N GLU A 17 1.31 -12.76 -4.85
CA GLU A 17 0.13 -13.23 -5.59
C GLU A 17 -0.26 -12.28 -6.74
N LEU A 18 -0.06 -10.97 -6.60
CA LEU A 18 -0.33 -9.97 -7.63
C LEU A 18 0.72 -10.04 -8.75
N GLU A 19 2.00 -10.25 -8.40
CA GLU A 19 3.10 -10.43 -9.34
C GLU A 19 2.89 -11.67 -10.22
N GLU A 20 2.55 -12.82 -9.63
CA GLU A 20 2.25 -14.05 -10.40
C GLU A 20 1.13 -13.79 -11.43
N ARG A 21 0.03 -13.16 -11.00
CA ARG A 21 -1.13 -12.89 -11.88
C ARG A 21 -0.84 -11.87 -12.99
N VAL A 22 -0.01 -10.87 -12.72
CA VAL A 22 0.32 -9.86 -13.74
C VAL A 22 1.42 -10.37 -14.68
N GLU A 23 2.39 -11.15 -14.20
CA GLU A 23 3.40 -11.80 -15.06
C GLU A 23 2.74 -12.67 -16.13
N ASP A 24 1.72 -13.45 -15.76
CA ASP A 24 0.90 -14.24 -16.70
C ASP A 24 0.21 -13.37 -17.78
N ALA A 25 -0.14 -12.12 -17.46
CA ALA A 25 -0.80 -11.19 -18.37
C ALA A 25 0.15 -10.26 -19.15
N THR A 26 1.42 -10.15 -18.73
CA THR A 26 2.36 -9.13 -19.25
C THR A 26 2.74 -9.30 -20.72
N GLU A 27 2.62 -10.50 -21.29
CA GLU A 27 2.92 -10.75 -22.71
C GLU A 27 1.95 -10.02 -23.65
N GLY A 28 0.72 -9.74 -23.22
CA GLY A 28 -0.31 -9.05 -24.02
C GLY A 28 -0.41 -7.53 -23.77
N MET A 29 0.33 -7.00 -22.80
CA MET A 29 0.16 -5.62 -22.32
C MET A 29 0.94 -4.59 -23.15
N SER A 30 0.40 -3.37 -23.24
CA SER A 30 1.15 -2.23 -23.79
C SER A 30 2.31 -1.84 -22.88
N GLU A 31 3.35 -1.23 -23.44
CA GLU A 31 4.47 -0.70 -22.65
C GLU A 31 4.02 0.30 -21.58
N GLU A 32 3.04 1.15 -21.90
CA GLU A 32 2.43 2.09 -20.95
C GLU A 32 1.74 1.39 -19.77
N ALA A 33 1.16 0.21 -19.99
CA ALA A 33 0.57 -0.58 -18.91
C ALA A 33 1.66 -1.26 -18.07
N LYS A 34 2.71 -1.80 -18.71
CA LYS A 34 3.88 -2.37 -18.00
C LYS A 34 4.58 -1.32 -17.14
N GLU A 35 4.70 -0.08 -17.61
CA GLU A 35 5.26 1.04 -16.85
C GLU A 35 4.41 1.35 -15.61
N THR A 36 3.09 1.52 -15.77
CA THR A 36 2.18 1.74 -14.63
C THR A 36 2.19 0.56 -13.65
N TRP A 37 2.30 -0.68 -14.13
CA TRP A 37 2.48 -1.86 -13.28
C TRP A 37 3.78 -1.82 -12.47
N SER A 38 4.89 -1.43 -13.11
CA SER A 38 6.18 -1.25 -12.45
C SER A 38 6.11 -0.21 -11.32
N GLU A 39 5.38 0.89 -11.53
CA GLU A 39 5.14 1.91 -10.50
C GLU A 39 4.32 1.37 -9.32
N ILE A 40 3.26 0.62 -9.59
CA ILE A 40 2.44 -0.06 -8.56
C ILE A 40 3.31 -1.01 -7.74
N ARG A 41 4.10 -1.87 -8.39
CA ARG A 41 5.03 -2.82 -7.74
C ARG A 41 6.06 -2.10 -6.87
N SER A 42 6.62 -1.00 -7.36
CA SER A 42 7.57 -0.17 -6.62
C SER A 42 6.94 0.40 -5.34
N ASN A 43 5.71 0.92 -5.43
CA ASN A 43 5.00 1.46 -4.28
C ASN A 43 4.65 0.37 -3.25
N PHE A 44 4.22 -0.82 -3.68
CA PHE A 44 4.00 -1.95 -2.77
C PHE A 44 5.27 -2.37 -2.03
N THR A 45 6.39 -2.44 -2.74
CA THR A 45 7.69 -2.74 -2.14
C THR A 45 8.07 -1.70 -1.09
N ALA A 46 7.89 -0.40 -1.41
CA ALA A 46 8.14 0.68 -0.48
C ALA A 46 7.27 0.60 0.79
N ILE A 47 5.98 0.25 0.67
CA ILE A 47 5.10 0.03 1.83
C ILE A 47 5.68 -1.06 2.75
N GLY A 48 6.07 -2.20 2.18
CA GLY A 48 6.67 -3.30 2.94
C GLY A 48 7.95 -2.91 3.66
N GLU A 49 8.82 -2.10 3.03
CA GLU A 49 10.03 -1.58 3.65
C GLU A 49 9.73 -0.62 4.80
N LYS A 50 8.77 0.30 4.63
CA LYS A 50 8.33 1.24 5.68
C LYS A 50 7.78 0.52 6.90
N LEU A 51 6.90 -0.46 6.70
CA LEU A 51 6.37 -1.25 7.80
C LEU A 51 7.46 -2.09 8.51
N LYS A 52 8.45 -2.61 7.77
CA LYS A 52 9.61 -3.30 8.36
C LYS A 52 10.49 -2.35 9.16
N ASN A 53 10.70 -1.12 8.67
CA ASN A 53 11.42 -0.09 9.41
C ASN A 53 10.68 0.29 10.69
N ALA A 54 9.35 0.41 10.63
CA ALA A 54 8.52 0.68 11.80
C ALA A 54 8.76 -0.34 12.91
N LEU A 55 8.82 -1.64 12.57
CA LEU A 55 9.14 -2.71 13.52
C LEU A 55 10.54 -2.57 14.11
N ASN A 56 11.55 -2.35 13.26
CA ASN A 56 12.94 -2.19 13.70
C ASN A 56 13.11 -0.98 14.64
N MET A 57 12.40 0.12 14.37
CA MET A 57 12.43 1.34 15.19
C MET A 57 11.70 1.12 16.52
N GLU A 58 10.60 0.38 16.53
CA GLU A 58 9.89 0.01 17.75
C GLU A 58 10.75 -0.86 18.67
N GLU A 59 11.47 -1.85 18.13
CA GLU A 59 12.42 -2.67 18.88
C GLU A 59 13.55 -1.85 19.51
N LYS A 60 13.96 -0.76 18.83
CA LYS A 60 14.94 0.21 19.31
C LYS A 60 14.36 1.25 20.28
N LYS A 61 13.05 1.18 20.57
CA LYS A 61 12.29 2.15 21.38
C LYS A 61 12.23 3.57 20.77
N GLU A 62 12.35 3.67 19.45
CA GLU A 62 12.20 4.90 18.69
C GLU A 62 10.71 5.13 18.31
N ASP A 63 9.86 5.36 19.33
CA ASP A 63 8.38 5.36 19.20
C ASP A 63 7.85 6.33 18.11
N LEU A 64 8.40 7.55 18.03
CA LEU A 64 8.04 8.51 16.97
C LEU A 64 8.46 8.02 15.58
N ALA A 65 9.70 7.54 15.45
CA ALA A 65 10.22 7.10 14.16
C ALA A 65 9.40 5.92 13.62
N SER A 66 9.06 4.97 14.50
CA SER A 66 8.18 3.84 14.16
C SER A 66 6.81 4.31 13.64
N LYS A 67 6.16 5.24 14.34
CA LYS A 67 4.85 5.80 13.91
C LYS A 67 4.93 6.52 12.58
N LEU A 68 5.99 7.29 12.34
CA LEU A 68 6.16 8.02 11.08
C LEU A 68 6.30 7.06 9.91
N GLU A 69 7.01 5.94 10.06
CA GLU A 69 7.12 4.94 8.99
C GLU A 69 5.75 4.28 8.70
N VAL A 70 4.91 4.02 9.70
CA VAL A 70 3.54 3.49 9.49
C VAL A 70 2.66 4.51 8.76
N ILE A 71 2.73 5.79 9.14
CA ILE A 71 1.99 6.85 8.46
C ILE A 71 2.48 6.99 7.00
N GLU A 72 3.78 6.90 6.75
CA GLU A 72 4.35 6.93 5.40
C GLU A 72 3.87 5.75 4.54
N ALA A 73 3.76 4.56 5.14
CA ALA A 73 3.24 3.39 4.47
C ALA A 73 1.80 3.62 3.96
N LYS A 74 0.95 4.29 4.75
CA LYS A 74 -0.38 4.70 4.28
C LYS A 74 -0.33 5.71 3.14
N GLU A 75 0.56 6.70 3.17
CA GLU A 75 0.69 7.67 2.06
C GLU A 75 1.10 6.97 0.76
N LYS A 76 2.01 5.99 0.83
CA LYS A 76 2.39 5.17 -0.32
C LYS A 76 1.24 4.31 -0.83
N LEU A 77 0.35 3.86 0.05
CA LEU A 77 -0.86 3.17 -0.36
C LEU A 77 -1.76 4.07 -1.23
N VAL A 78 -1.81 5.38 -0.97
CA VAL A 78 -2.59 6.30 -1.81
C VAL A 78 -2.04 6.39 -3.23
N LYS A 79 -0.71 6.38 -3.41
CA LYS A 79 -0.10 6.33 -4.76
C LYS A 79 -0.41 5.04 -5.51
N ILE A 80 -0.58 3.92 -4.79
CA ILE A 80 -1.05 2.66 -5.40
C ILE A 80 -2.48 2.83 -5.92
N LYS A 81 -3.32 3.63 -5.23
CA LYS A 81 -4.70 3.93 -5.66
C LYS A 81 -4.73 4.57 -7.03
N GLU A 82 -3.99 5.66 -7.16
CA GLU A 82 -3.90 6.46 -8.39
C GLU A 82 -3.32 5.64 -9.54
N GLY A 83 -2.21 4.93 -9.31
CA GLY A 83 -1.57 4.09 -10.33
C GLY A 83 -2.45 2.94 -10.79
N ALA A 84 -3.17 2.27 -9.89
CA ALA A 84 -4.00 1.14 -10.25
C ALA A 84 -5.32 1.52 -10.93
N GLU A 85 -5.90 2.70 -10.65
CA GLU A 85 -7.00 3.22 -11.47
C GLU A 85 -6.55 3.44 -12.92
N ALA A 86 -5.41 4.11 -13.12
CA ALA A 86 -4.82 4.33 -14.44
C ALA A 86 -4.44 3.02 -15.15
N PHE A 87 -3.96 2.03 -14.41
CA PHE A 87 -3.64 0.70 -14.93
C PHE A 87 -4.89 -0.07 -15.37
N THR A 88 -5.94 -0.05 -14.54
CA THR A 88 -7.21 -0.71 -14.82
C THR A 88 -7.84 -0.20 -16.11
N ASP A 89 -7.88 1.11 -16.29
CA ASP A 89 -8.47 1.73 -17.48
C ASP A 89 -7.69 1.40 -18.76
N LYS A 90 -6.37 1.17 -18.66
CA LYS A 90 -5.50 0.80 -19.79
C LYS A 90 -5.59 -0.67 -20.17
N VAL A 91 -5.78 -1.57 -19.21
CA VAL A 91 -5.77 -3.03 -19.45
C VAL A 91 -7.18 -3.59 -19.70
N ALA A 92 -8.23 -3.02 -19.10
CA ALA A 92 -9.63 -3.42 -19.33
C ALA A 92 -10.09 -3.30 -20.80
N GLN A 93 -9.34 -2.57 -21.64
CA GLN A 93 -9.61 -2.45 -23.07
C GLN A 93 -9.05 -3.61 -23.92
N LYS A 94 -8.23 -4.53 -23.38
CA LYS A 94 -7.48 -5.49 -24.21
C LYS A 94 -7.43 -6.96 -23.78
N THR A 95 -7.67 -7.29 -22.52
CA THR A 95 -7.68 -8.69 -22.06
C THR A 95 -9.08 -9.13 -21.65
N GLU A 96 -9.66 -10.06 -22.42
CA GLU A 96 -10.91 -10.79 -22.06
C GLU A 96 -10.71 -11.68 -20.81
N GLU A 97 -9.46 -11.94 -20.42
CA GLU A 97 -9.13 -12.66 -19.20
C GLU A 97 -8.92 -11.68 -18.03
N GLU A 98 -9.73 -11.92 -17.01
CA GLU A 98 -9.96 -11.11 -15.81
C GLU A 98 -8.68 -10.90 -14.98
N ILE A 99 -7.88 -9.88 -15.31
CA ILE A 99 -7.06 -9.29 -14.25
C ILE A 99 -8.04 -8.64 -13.27
N ASP A 100 -8.02 -9.07 -12.01
CA ASP A 100 -8.89 -8.66 -10.88
C ASP A 100 -8.71 -7.18 -10.45
N MET A 101 -8.50 -6.31 -11.42
CA MET A 101 -8.30 -4.89 -11.25
C MET A 101 -9.58 -4.16 -10.86
N ALA A 102 -10.76 -4.76 -11.07
CA ALA A 102 -12.02 -4.24 -10.54
C ALA A 102 -12.07 -4.28 -9.00
N ALA A 103 -11.49 -5.32 -8.39
CA ALA A 103 -11.37 -5.42 -6.94
C ALA A 103 -10.34 -4.41 -6.41
N LEU A 104 -9.20 -4.31 -7.10
CA LEU A 104 -8.20 -3.29 -6.82
C LEU A 104 -8.86 -1.89 -6.90
N ARG A 105 -9.49 -1.52 -8.01
CA ARG A 105 -10.23 -0.26 -8.19
C ARG A 105 -11.29 0.00 -7.11
N ALA A 106 -12.10 -1.01 -6.76
CA ALA A 106 -13.14 -0.87 -5.73
C ALA A 106 -12.56 -0.54 -4.35
N HIS A 107 -11.38 -1.05 -4.01
CA HIS A 107 -10.68 -0.71 -2.77
C HIS A 107 -9.98 0.64 -2.81
N LEU A 108 -9.62 1.10 -4.00
CA LEU A 108 -8.78 2.28 -4.18
C LEU A 108 -9.57 3.59 -4.35
N ALA A 109 -10.88 3.54 -4.57
CA ALA A 109 -11.75 4.71 -4.76
C ALA A 109 -11.95 5.60 -3.49
N LYS A 110 -10.93 5.76 -2.64
CA LYS A 110 -11.00 6.56 -1.40
C LYS A 110 -9.79 7.49 -1.24
N GLU A 111 -10.05 8.75 -1.60
CA GLU A 111 -9.36 10.05 -1.43
C GLU A 111 -7.85 10.19 -1.67
N GLU A 112 -7.55 11.30 -2.36
CA GLU A 112 -6.27 11.81 -2.88
C GLU A 112 -5.25 12.14 -1.78
N ALA A 113 -3.98 11.84 -2.04
CA ALA A 113 -2.86 12.34 -1.25
C ALA A 113 -1.60 12.36 -2.12
N GLU A 114 -1.33 13.51 -2.72
CA GLU A 114 -0.03 13.76 -3.33
C GLU A 114 0.69 14.99 -2.80
N GLU A 115 2.00 14.72 -2.66
CA GLU A 115 3.13 15.61 -2.44
C GLU A 115 3.20 16.28 -1.05
N LEU A 116 4.43 16.40 -0.54
CA LEU A 116 4.83 16.98 0.77
C LEU A 116 5.07 16.02 1.95
N TRP A 117 5.37 14.73 1.74
CA TRP A 117 5.74 13.83 2.86
C TRP A 117 6.87 14.38 3.73
N GLU A 118 7.90 14.98 3.13
CA GLU A 118 9.04 15.51 3.88
C GLU A 118 8.68 16.72 4.76
N GLU A 119 7.71 17.54 4.33
CA GLU A 119 7.18 18.65 5.14
C GLU A 119 6.23 18.11 6.22
N LYS A 120 5.33 17.21 5.85
CA LYS A 120 4.42 16.50 6.78
C LYS A 120 5.19 15.78 7.88
N ARG A 121 6.32 15.14 7.55
CA ARG A 121 7.21 14.48 8.51
C ARG A 121 7.79 15.47 9.51
N LYS A 122 8.26 16.63 9.05
CA LYS A 122 8.79 17.70 9.92
C LYS A 122 7.70 18.27 10.82
N GLU A 123 6.49 18.47 10.30
CA GLU A 123 5.34 18.93 11.07
C GLU A 123 4.91 17.92 12.13
N LEU A 124 4.75 16.64 11.76
CA LEU A 124 4.40 15.57 12.70
C LEU A 124 5.48 15.38 13.77
N SER A 125 6.77 15.54 13.41
CA SER A 125 7.87 15.46 14.37
C SER A 125 7.83 16.60 15.39
N ARG A 126 7.47 17.82 14.96
CA ARG A 126 7.24 18.95 15.88
C ARG A 126 6.00 18.73 16.74
N ALA A 127 4.91 18.31 16.12
CA ALA A 127 3.63 18.06 16.80
C ALA A 127 3.75 16.92 17.83
N TYR A 128 4.61 15.92 17.64
CA TYR A 128 4.77 14.83 18.60
C TYR A 128 5.17 15.30 20.00
N GLN A 129 5.96 16.38 20.10
CA GLN A 129 6.41 16.93 21.39
C GLN A 129 5.25 17.59 22.17
N GLU A 130 4.21 18.05 21.47
CA GLU A 130 3.08 18.78 22.05
C GLU A 130 1.77 17.97 22.06
N LYS A 131 1.64 17.01 21.15
CA LYS A 131 0.41 16.29 20.79
C LYS A 131 0.68 14.82 20.45
N GLU A 132 1.49 14.18 21.29
CA GLU A 132 1.84 12.75 21.18
C GLU A 132 0.63 11.87 20.86
N TYR A 133 -0.49 12.04 21.58
CA TYR A 133 -1.71 11.28 21.38
C TYR A 133 -2.26 11.35 19.95
N GLU A 134 -2.24 12.51 19.29
CA GLU A 134 -2.76 12.68 17.94
C GLU A 134 -1.91 11.90 16.92
N VAL A 135 -0.60 11.91 17.05
CA VAL A 135 0.31 11.14 16.18
C VAL A 135 0.18 9.64 16.43
N LYS A 136 -0.02 9.20 17.68
CA LYS A 136 -0.32 7.78 17.98
C LYS A 136 -1.62 7.34 17.33
N LYS A 137 -2.64 8.19 17.37
CA LYS A 137 -3.94 7.92 16.74
C LYS A 137 -3.79 7.83 15.21
N MET A 138 -3.10 8.78 14.58
CA MET A 138 -2.85 8.75 13.13
C MET A 138 -2.08 7.50 12.70
N ALA A 139 -1.05 7.09 13.44
CA ALA A 139 -0.31 5.88 13.14
C ALA A 139 -1.15 4.61 13.29
N LYS A 140 -2.05 4.58 14.29
CA LYS A 140 -2.99 3.47 14.46
C LYS A 140 -3.98 3.40 13.29
N GLU A 141 -4.61 4.51 12.93
CA GLU A 141 -5.53 4.58 11.78
C GLU A 141 -4.82 4.21 10.48
N ALA A 142 -3.56 4.64 10.30
CA ALA A 142 -2.74 4.26 9.16
C ALA A 142 -2.47 2.75 9.11
N ALA A 143 -2.15 2.12 10.24
CA ALA A 143 -1.97 0.67 10.31
C ALA A 143 -3.27 -0.07 9.94
N GLU A 144 -4.41 0.33 10.52
CA GLU A 144 -5.71 -0.28 10.27
C GLU A 144 -6.14 -0.17 8.79
N GLU A 145 -5.90 0.98 8.16
CA GLU A 145 -6.20 1.19 6.74
C GLU A 145 -5.32 0.35 5.82
N VAL A 146 -4.02 0.28 6.11
CA VAL A 146 -3.08 -0.56 5.35
C VAL A 146 -3.44 -2.04 5.52
N GLU A 147 -3.77 -2.47 6.74
CA GLU A 147 -4.25 -3.84 7.00
C GLU A 147 -5.50 -4.17 6.19
N THR A 148 -6.54 -3.33 6.32
CA THR A 148 -7.83 -3.51 5.65
C THR A 148 -7.66 -3.60 4.15
N PHE A 149 -6.78 -2.76 3.58
CA PHE A 149 -6.49 -2.80 2.16
C PHE A 149 -5.91 -4.15 1.72
N PHE A 150 -4.88 -4.64 2.43
CA PHE A 150 -4.24 -5.91 2.09
C PHE A 150 -5.14 -7.12 2.32
N GLU A 151 -5.92 -7.12 3.40
CA GLU A 151 -6.88 -8.20 3.68
C GLU A 151 -7.94 -8.30 2.59
N ASN A 152 -8.51 -7.17 2.19
CA ASN A 152 -9.53 -7.19 1.16
C ASN A 152 -8.96 -7.58 -0.21
N LEU A 153 -7.77 -7.09 -0.55
CA LEU A 153 -7.09 -7.46 -1.79
C LEU A 153 -6.83 -8.99 -1.83
N LEU A 154 -6.35 -9.59 -0.74
CA LEU A 154 -6.21 -11.05 -0.61
C LEU A 154 -7.53 -11.80 -0.75
N ASN A 155 -8.61 -11.29 -0.13
CA ASN A 155 -9.89 -11.96 -0.16
C ASN A 155 -10.48 -11.95 -1.59
N SER A 156 -10.33 -10.84 -2.31
CA SER A 156 -10.76 -10.76 -3.71
C SER A 156 -10.07 -11.81 -4.60
N PHE A 157 -8.81 -12.14 -4.32
CA PHE A 157 -8.09 -13.20 -5.01
C PHE A 157 -8.50 -14.62 -4.62
N LYS A 158 -8.92 -14.85 -3.37
CA LYS A 158 -9.33 -16.17 -2.86
C LYS A 158 -10.72 -16.58 -3.31
N GLU A 159 -11.67 -15.64 -3.39
CA GLU A 159 -13.06 -15.92 -3.77
C GLU A 159 -13.20 -16.47 -5.20
N LYS A 160 -12.18 -16.30 -6.06
CA LYS A 160 -12.15 -16.86 -7.42
C LYS A 160 -11.51 -18.25 -7.55
N LYS A 161 -10.99 -18.85 -6.46
CA LYS A 161 -10.47 -20.23 -6.48
C LYS A 161 -11.54 -21.30 -6.19
N ALA A 162 -12.82 -20.92 -6.10
CA ALA A 162 -13.95 -21.80 -5.76
C ALA A 162 -14.88 -22.06 -6.94
#